data_AF-T0MT32-F1
#
_entry.id   AF-T0MT32-F1
#
_cell.length_a   1.000
_cell.length_b   1.000
_cell.length_c   1.000
_cell.angle_alpha   90.00
_cell.angle_beta   90.00
_cell.angle_gamma   90.00
#
_symmetry.space_group_name_H-M   'P 1'
#
loop_
_entity.id
_entity.type
_entity.pdbx_description
1 polymer ?
#
loop_
_entity_poly.entity_id
_entity_poly.type
_entity_poly.pdbx_seq_one_letter_code
_entity_poly.pdbx_strand_id
1 'polypeptide(L)'
;MTDEDLTVAHWEGKYFAYESKCPHRKGPIFMGRLKPGACITCPSHKITFSLETGEIIHNPIPDSMKDYHDSDNLRIFTVLENKDEITVNY
;
A
#
# COMPACT_ATOMS: atom_id res chain seq x y z
N MET A 1 0.40 21.78 -3.79
CA MET A 1 -0.12 20.44 -4.11
C MET A 1 1.08 19.67 -4.58
N THR A 2 1.61 18.77 -3.75
CA THR A 2 2.73 17.92 -4.15
C THR A 2 2.16 16.82 -5.03
N ASP A 3 2.73 16.62 -6.21
CA ASP A 3 2.39 15.51 -7.11
C ASP A 3 2.71 14.18 -6.40
N GLU A 4 1.71 13.62 -5.68
CA GLU A 4 1.80 12.30 -5.08
C GLU A 4 1.12 11.30 -6.02
N ASP A 5 1.92 10.40 -6.60
CA ASP A 5 1.40 9.30 -7.39
C ASP A 5 0.56 8.37 -6.51
N LEU A 6 -0.66 8.05 -6.92
CA LEU A 6 -1.50 7.02 -6.31
C LEU A 6 -1.57 5.78 -7.18
N THR A 7 -1.78 4.64 -6.55
CA THR A 7 -1.98 3.35 -7.23
C THR A 7 -3.37 2.83 -6.91
N VAL A 8 -4.05 2.32 -7.94
CA VAL A 8 -5.27 1.52 -7.79
C VAL A 8 -4.93 0.05 -8.03
N ALA A 9 -5.35 -0.81 -7.12
CA ALA A 9 -5.29 -2.26 -7.27
C ALA A 9 -6.70 -2.85 -7.25
N HIS A 10 -6.89 -3.93 -8.02
CA HIS A 10 -8.11 -4.71 -8.03
C HIS A 10 -7.81 -6.09 -7.41
N TRP A 11 -8.58 -6.47 -6.39
CA TRP A 11 -8.44 -7.75 -5.70
C TRP A 11 -9.82 -8.32 -5.37
N GLU A 12 -10.09 -9.55 -5.82
CA GLU A 12 -11.34 -10.29 -5.52
C GLU A 12 -12.64 -9.48 -5.73
N GLY A 13 -12.70 -8.69 -6.81
CA GLY A 13 -13.90 -7.92 -7.15
C GLY A 13 -14.03 -6.58 -6.42
N LYS A 14 -13.01 -6.13 -5.68
CA LYS A 14 -12.98 -4.84 -4.99
C LYS A 14 -11.76 -4.02 -5.41
N TYR A 15 -11.96 -2.73 -5.61
CA TYR A 15 -10.88 -1.79 -5.87
C TYR A 15 -10.35 -1.17 -4.57
N PHE A 16 -9.04 -0.98 -4.53
CA PHE A 16 -8.31 -0.36 -3.43
C PHE A 16 -7.39 0.71 -3.99
N ALA A 17 -7.24 1.83 -3.30
CA ALA A 17 -6.34 2.90 -3.70
C ALA A 17 -5.38 3.25 -2.56
N TYR A 18 -4.11 3.48 -2.88
CA TYR A 18 -3.05 3.74 -1.90
C TYR A 18 -1.91 4.56 -2.50
N GLU A 19 -1.02 5.10 -1.65
CA GLU A 19 0.16 5.83 -2.12
C GLU A 19 1.12 4.91 -2.91
N SER A 20 1.67 5.40 -4.03
CA SER A 20 2.53 4.57 -4.89
C SER A 20 3.93 4.33 -4.33
N LYS A 21 4.31 5.06 -3.27
CA LYS A 21 5.62 4.96 -2.62
C LYS A 21 5.47 4.36 -1.23
N CYS A 22 6.24 3.33 -0.95
CA CYS A 22 6.23 2.64 0.35
C CYS A 22 6.58 3.63 1.47
N PRO A 23 5.79 3.70 2.56
CA PRO A 23 6.03 4.64 3.65
C PRO A 23 7.41 4.48 4.28
N HIS A 24 7.96 3.25 4.32
CA HIS A 24 9.28 2.97 4.90
C HIS A 24 10.41 3.82 4.31
N ARG A 25 10.70 3.68 3.01
CA ARG A 25 11.85 4.36 2.33
C ARG A 25 11.50 4.82 0.92
N LYS A 26 10.24 5.12 0.68
CA LYS A 26 9.71 5.62 -0.60
C LYS A 26 9.99 4.72 -1.80
N GLY A 27 10.16 3.40 -1.56
CA GLY A 27 10.32 2.39 -2.60
C GLY A 27 9.05 2.20 -3.44
N PRO A 28 9.14 1.58 -4.63
CA PRO A 28 8.03 1.50 -5.59
C PRO A 28 6.99 0.43 -5.21
N ILE A 29 6.14 0.71 -4.21
CA ILE A 29 5.13 -0.26 -3.74
C ILE A 29 4.05 -0.54 -4.79
N PHE A 30 3.84 0.37 -5.74
CA PHE A 30 2.99 0.13 -6.92
C PHE A 30 3.45 -1.06 -7.78
N MET A 31 4.73 -1.43 -7.71
CA MET A 31 5.29 -2.63 -8.35
C MET A 31 5.25 -3.86 -7.41
N GLY A 32 4.55 -3.75 -6.28
CA GLY A 32 4.45 -4.78 -5.27
C GLY A 32 3.59 -5.96 -5.69
N ARG A 33 3.67 -7.03 -4.91
CA ARG A 33 2.89 -8.24 -5.16
C ARG A 33 1.63 -8.24 -4.30
N LEU A 34 0.47 -8.34 -4.93
CA LEU A 34 -0.79 -8.59 -4.23
C LEU A 34 -0.77 -10.00 -3.59
N LYS A 35 -1.33 -10.09 -2.39
CA LYS A 35 -1.38 -11.28 -1.55
C LYS A 35 -2.81 -11.53 -1.06
N PRO A 36 -3.14 -12.79 -0.69
CA PRO A 36 -4.43 -13.11 -0.06
C PRO A 36 -4.76 -12.18 1.11
N GLY A 37 -6.05 -11.86 1.27
CA GLY A 37 -6.53 -10.92 2.28
C GLY A 37 -6.31 -9.45 1.92
N ALA A 38 -6.38 -9.10 0.62
CA ALA A 38 -6.21 -7.74 0.11
C ALA A 38 -4.94 -7.06 0.66
N CYS A 39 -3.79 -7.72 0.53
CA CYS A 39 -2.51 -7.21 1.03
C CYS A 39 -1.53 -6.91 -0.12
N ILE A 40 -0.63 -5.96 0.08
CA ILE A 40 0.44 -5.61 -0.89
C ILE A 40 1.81 -5.74 -0.23
N THR A 41 2.72 -6.48 -0.86
CA THR A 41 4.11 -6.60 -0.41
C THR A 41 5.02 -5.70 -1.24
N CYS A 42 5.67 -4.73 -0.60
CA CYS A 42 6.64 -3.85 -1.24
C CYS A 42 7.82 -4.65 -1.82
N PRO A 43 8.25 -4.41 -3.07
CA PRO A 43 9.31 -5.19 -3.70
C PRO A 43 10.70 -4.94 -3.11
N SER A 44 10.94 -3.76 -2.52
CA SER A 44 12.26 -3.39 -1.98
C SER A 44 12.61 -4.19 -0.73
N HIS A 45 11.82 -4.05 0.35
CA HIS A 45 12.16 -4.61 1.66
C HIS A 45 11.09 -5.59 2.18
N LYS A 46 10.13 -5.95 1.33
CA LYS A 46 9.13 -7.00 1.58
C LYS A 46 8.19 -6.75 2.78
N ILE A 47 8.11 -5.51 3.26
CA ILE A 47 7.04 -5.10 4.19
C ILE A 47 5.70 -5.27 3.48
N THR A 48 4.77 -5.92 4.17
CA THR A 48 3.43 -6.21 3.68
C THR A 48 2.41 -5.37 4.43
N PHE A 49 1.53 -4.71 3.68
CA PHE A 49 0.51 -3.82 4.19
C PHE A 49 -0.88 -4.31 3.81
N SER A 50 -1.87 -4.08 4.68
CA SER A 50 -3.28 -4.24 4.37
C SER A 50 -3.72 -3.13 3.41
N LEU A 51 -4.39 -3.48 2.31
CA LEU A 51 -5.03 -2.51 1.43
C LEU A 51 -6.36 -2.00 2.00
N GLU A 52 -6.91 -2.64 3.04
CA GLU A 52 -8.14 -2.20 3.70
C GLU A 52 -7.87 -1.12 4.74
N THR A 53 -6.79 -1.27 5.51
CA THR A 53 -6.49 -0.42 6.68
C THR A 53 -5.18 0.35 6.55
N GLY A 54 -4.30 -0.04 5.63
CA GLY A 54 -2.95 0.52 5.52
C GLY A 54 -1.95 -0.05 6.52
N GLU A 55 -2.42 -0.83 7.49
CA GLU A 55 -1.58 -1.34 8.58
C GLU A 55 -0.52 -2.32 8.09
N ILE A 56 0.63 -2.31 8.76
CA ILE A 56 1.69 -3.29 8.55
C ILE A 56 1.22 -4.66 9.04
N ILE A 57 1.08 -5.61 8.11
CA ILE A 57 0.72 -7.01 8.40
C ILE A 57 1.97 -7.84 8.69
N HIS A 58 3.08 -7.54 8.02
CA HIS A 58 4.34 -8.23 8.23
C HIS A 58 5.52 -7.32 7.88
N ASN A 59 6.47 -7.19 8.81
CA ASN A 59 7.75 -6.54 8.59
C ASN A 59 8.88 -7.59 8.74
N PRO A 60 9.62 -7.93 7.67
CA PRO A 60 10.71 -8.89 7.75
C PRO A 60 12.02 -8.28 8.25
N ILE A 61 12.08 -6.96 8.46
CA ILE A 61 13.26 -6.28 8.97
C ILE A 61 13.33 -6.51 10.48
N PRO A 62 14.46 -6.96 11.05
CA PRO A 62 14.55 -7.25 12.48
C PRO A 62 14.55 -5.97 13.32
N ASP A 63 13.92 -6.02 14.49
CA ASP A 63 13.82 -4.92 15.46
C ASP A 63 15.21 -4.39 15.91
N SER A 64 16.25 -5.23 15.84
CA SER A 64 17.63 -4.83 16.13
C SER A 64 18.17 -3.76 15.18
N MET A 65 17.54 -3.56 14.02
CA MET A 65 17.88 -2.53 13.04
C MET A 65 16.88 -1.36 13.11
N LYS A 66 16.60 -0.84 14.32
CA LYS A 66 15.49 0.09 14.60
C LYS A 66 15.28 1.18 13.55
N ASP A 67 16.31 1.95 13.19
CA ASP A 67 16.20 3.04 12.21
C ASP A 67 15.72 2.58 10.83
N TYR A 68 15.96 1.32 10.49
CA TYR A 68 15.57 0.69 9.24
C TYR A 68 14.36 -0.25 9.39
N HIS A 69 14.01 -0.65 10.61
CA HIS A 69 12.80 -1.42 10.89
C HIS A 69 11.56 -0.53 10.82
N ASP A 70 11.66 0.66 11.41
CA ASP A 70 10.52 1.56 11.58
C ASP A 70 9.93 1.99 10.22
N SER A 71 8.62 1.87 10.08
CA SER A 71 7.84 2.30 8.92
C SER A 71 6.50 2.82 9.39
N ASP A 72 5.99 3.85 8.73
CA ASP A 72 4.59 4.25 8.89
C ASP A 72 3.66 3.23 8.20
N ASN A 73 2.37 3.33 8.53
CA ASN A 73 1.32 2.64 7.80
C ASN A 73 1.17 3.23 6.38
N LEU A 74 0.74 2.40 5.45
CA LEU A 74 0.47 2.80 4.07
C LEU A 74 -0.76 3.70 4.03
N ARG A 75 -0.65 4.87 3.40
CA ARG A 75 -1.83 5.73 3.19
C ARG A 75 -2.79 5.07 2.21
N ILE A 76 -4.03 4.83 2.65
CA ILE A 76 -5.14 4.30 1.85
C ILE A 76 -6.09 5.45 1.48
N PHE A 77 -6.64 5.39 0.28
CA PHE A 77 -7.61 6.33 -0.26
C PHE A 77 -8.98 5.66 -0.44
N THR A 78 -10.04 6.41 -0.18
CA THR A 78 -11.40 5.90 -0.36
C THR A 78 -11.70 5.75 -1.85
N VAL A 79 -12.13 4.55 -2.24
CA VAL A 79 -12.62 4.24 -3.59
C VAL A 79 -14.15 4.15 -3.54
N LEU A 80 -14.81 4.91 -4.41
CA LEU A 80 -16.23 4.79 -4.70
C LEU A 80 -16.38 4.13 -6.07
N GLU A 81 -17.12 3.03 -6.13
CA GLU A 81 -17.34 2.28 -7.37
C GLU A 81 -18.78 2.47 -7.87
N ASN A 82 -18.90 2.85 -9.13
CA ASN A 82 -20.14 2.90 -9.89
C ASN A 82 -20.02 1.96 -11.10
N LYS A 83 -21.11 1.73 -11.84
CA LYS A 83 -21.17 0.75 -12.94
C LYS A 83 -19.97 0.78 -13.91
N ASP A 84 -19.51 1.97 -14.28
CA ASP A 84 -18.49 2.17 -15.31
C ASP A 84 -17.31 3.05 -14.85
N GLU A 85 -17.29 3.46 -13.58
CA GLU A 85 -16.33 4.45 -13.06
C GLU A 85 -15.90 4.10 -11.63
N ILE A 86 -14.62 4.36 -11.33
CA ILE A 86 -14.11 4.47 -9.97
C ILE A 86 -13.70 5.91 -9.68
N THR A 87 -14.08 6.40 -8.50
CA THR A 87 -13.64 7.70 -7.98
C THR A 87 -12.72 7.46 -6.79
N VAL A 88 -11.53 8.07 -6.79
CA VAL A 88 -10.58 8.02 -5.68
C VAL A 88 -10.52 9.40 -5.02
N ASN A 89 -10.77 9.46 -3.71
CA ASN A 89 -10.63 10.69 -2.93
C ASN A 89 -9.22 10.75 -2.31
N TYR A 90 -8.35 11.68 -2.78
CA TYR A 90 -6.92 11.74 -2.41
C TYR A 90 -6.43 13.13 -1.96
#